data_AF-A0A957HM65-F1
#
_entry.id   AF-A0A957HM65-F1
#
_cell.length_a   1.000
_cell.length_b   1.000
_cell.length_c   1.000
_cell.angle_alpha   90.00
_cell.angle_beta   90.00
_cell.angle_gamma   90.00
#
_symmetry.space_group_name_H-M   'P 1'
#
loop_
_entity.id
_entity.type
_entity.pdbx_description
1 polymer ?
#
loop_
_entity_poly.entity_id
_entity_poly.type
_entity_poly.pdbx_seq_one_letter_code
_entity_poly.pdbx_strand_id
1 'polypeptide(L)'
;MAKNLLLISFLTVLILAGCSSPSAEYTLGSVILAEPFDNIKAWEFYEDAEENIRLEVLDGVYQVQAGDIGYIWGLNDQEHSNVVMEVSANQLSAFEDNAYGVMCRADTSNNGDGYYFLISGDGYYSIAKGEGDDVNSIVDWTSSSAINKGTGKNTIRAVCIGDYLSLYVNDKFMADARDST
;
A
#
# COMPACT_ATOMS: atom_id res chain seq x y z
N MET A 1 -65.76 7.89 -7.30
CA MET A 1 -64.40 8.11 -6.80
C MET A 1 -63.47 7.16 -7.54
N ALA A 2 -62.75 7.64 -8.56
CA ALA A 2 -61.80 6.84 -9.33
C ALA A 2 -60.42 6.94 -8.67
N LYS A 3 -59.81 5.80 -8.32
CA LYS A 3 -58.43 5.72 -7.81
C LYS A 3 -57.47 5.72 -9.00
N ASN A 4 -56.69 6.79 -9.14
CA ASN A 4 -55.53 6.81 -10.03
C ASN A 4 -54.44 5.90 -9.44
N LEU A 5 -54.06 4.87 -10.17
CA LEU A 5 -52.94 3.99 -9.85
C LEU A 5 -51.69 4.52 -10.56
N LEU A 6 -50.83 5.23 -9.83
CA LEU A 6 -49.51 5.65 -10.30
C LEU A 6 -48.58 4.44 -10.31
N LEU A 7 -48.23 3.93 -11.49
CA LEU A 7 -47.11 3.00 -11.66
C LEU A 7 -45.80 3.81 -11.58
N ILE A 8 -45.07 3.66 -10.48
CA ILE A 8 -43.70 4.14 -10.35
C ILE A 8 -42.80 3.05 -10.92
N SER A 9 -42.29 3.26 -12.14
CA SER A 9 -41.28 2.41 -12.76
C SER A 9 -39.94 2.60 -12.04
N PHE A 10 -39.52 1.60 -11.25
CA PHE A 10 -38.18 1.53 -10.68
C PHE A 10 -37.17 1.25 -11.80
N LEU A 11 -36.46 2.28 -12.25
CA LEU A 11 -35.32 2.15 -13.16
C LEU A 11 -34.15 1.55 -12.36
N THR A 12 -33.90 0.26 -12.52
CA THR A 12 -32.78 -0.43 -11.90
C THR A 12 -31.50 -0.01 -12.61
N VAL A 13 -30.72 0.89 -11.99
CA VAL A 13 -29.37 1.23 -12.47
C VAL A 13 -28.47 0.04 -12.17
N LEU A 14 -28.14 -0.73 -13.20
CA LEU A 14 -27.16 -1.81 -13.12
C LEU A 14 -25.77 -1.16 -13.05
N ILE A 15 -25.23 -1.00 -11.85
CA ILE A 15 -23.84 -0.58 -11.66
C ILE A 15 -22.98 -1.78 -12.08
N LEU A 16 -22.46 -1.73 -13.32
CA LEU A 16 -21.41 -2.62 -13.77
C LEU A 16 -20.17 -2.32 -12.93
N ALA A 17 -19.97 -3.07 -11.85
CA ALA A 17 -18.68 -3.17 -11.20
C ALA A 17 -17.73 -3.81 -12.23
N GLY A 18 -17.05 -2.98 -13.02
CA GLY A 18 -16.00 -3.44 -13.91
C GLY A 18 -14.93 -4.10 -13.05
N CYS A 19 -14.77 -5.42 -13.16
CA CYS A 19 -13.59 -6.07 -12.62
C CYS A 19 -12.39 -5.52 -13.39
N SER A 20 -11.64 -4.61 -12.77
CA SER A 20 -10.34 -4.20 -13.29
C SER A 20 -9.43 -5.43 -13.30
N SER A 21 -8.66 -5.58 -14.37
CA SER A 21 -7.65 -6.63 -14.53
C SER A 21 -6.30 -5.96 -14.76
N PRO A 22 -5.17 -6.60 -14.41
CA PRO A 22 -3.85 -6.07 -14.70
C PRO A 22 -3.68 -5.77 -16.18
N SER A 23 -3.08 -4.62 -16.51
CA SER A 23 -2.73 -4.22 -17.87
C SER A 23 -1.43 -4.86 -18.37
N ALA A 24 -0.68 -5.52 -17.49
CA ALA A 24 0.53 -6.26 -17.82
C ALA A 24 0.65 -7.56 -17.02
N GLU A 25 1.20 -8.57 -17.66
CA GLU A 25 1.60 -9.82 -17.02
C GLU A 25 3.06 -9.75 -16.60
N TYR A 26 3.41 -10.46 -15.53
CA TYR A 26 4.79 -10.64 -15.08
C TYR A 26 5.04 -12.10 -14.72
N THR A 27 6.32 -12.48 -14.66
CA THR A 27 6.74 -13.80 -14.21
C THR A 27 7.62 -13.64 -12.98
N LEU A 28 7.44 -14.52 -12.01
CA LEU A 28 8.27 -14.55 -10.82
C LEU A 28 9.59 -15.25 -11.11
N GLY A 29 10.68 -14.63 -10.68
CA GLY A 29 12.00 -15.25 -10.62
C GLY A 29 12.20 -16.05 -9.33
N SER A 30 13.47 -16.31 -8.99
CA SER A 30 13.84 -16.83 -7.68
C SER A 30 13.59 -15.79 -6.59
N VAL A 31 13.24 -16.25 -5.38
CA VAL A 31 13.24 -15.40 -4.19
C VAL A 31 14.66 -14.88 -3.95
N ILE A 32 14.80 -13.55 -3.87
CA ILE A 32 16.09 -12.88 -3.65
C ILE A 32 16.27 -12.43 -2.20
N LEU A 33 15.17 -12.20 -1.49
CA LEU A 33 15.13 -11.82 -0.08
C LEU A 33 13.90 -12.45 0.57
N ALA A 34 14.09 -13.03 1.74
CA ALA A 34 13.02 -13.43 2.64
C ALA A 34 13.44 -13.00 4.04
N GLU A 35 12.74 -12.02 4.59
CA GLU A 35 13.07 -11.43 5.89
C GLU A 35 12.01 -11.84 6.94
N PRO A 36 12.33 -12.79 7.84
CA PRO A 36 11.42 -13.20 8.91
C PRO A 36 11.47 -12.26 10.13
N PHE A 37 12.41 -11.31 10.17
CA PHE A 37 12.67 -10.41 11.30
C PHE A 37 13.13 -11.12 12.59
N ASP A 38 13.87 -12.23 12.43
CA ASP A 38 14.47 -13.00 13.53
C ASP A 38 15.73 -12.34 14.13
N ASN A 39 16.23 -11.28 13.50
CA ASN A 39 17.38 -10.51 13.94
C ASN A 39 17.00 -9.05 14.13
N ILE A 40 17.26 -8.49 15.32
CA ILE A 40 16.94 -7.09 15.64
C ILE A 40 17.65 -6.05 14.75
N LYS A 41 18.67 -6.46 13.99
CA LYS A 41 19.40 -5.63 13.02
C LYS A 41 19.09 -6.00 11.57
N ALA A 42 18.02 -6.76 11.32
CA ALA A 42 17.64 -7.18 9.98
C ALA A 42 17.15 -6.03 9.10
N TRP A 43 16.66 -4.96 9.71
CA TRP A 43 16.19 -3.76 9.04
C TRP A 43 16.67 -2.51 9.77
N GLU A 44 16.46 -1.35 9.16
CA GLU A 44 16.80 -0.05 9.73
C GLU A 44 16.24 0.14 11.14
N PHE A 45 17.05 0.74 12.02
CA PHE A 45 16.61 1.23 13.32
C PHE A 45 16.68 2.75 13.31
N TYR A 46 15.58 3.40 13.70
CA TYR A 46 15.49 4.86 13.81
C TYR A 46 14.57 5.25 14.98
N GLU A 47 14.92 6.30 15.70
CA GLU A 47 14.11 6.82 16.81
C GLU A 47 14.24 8.33 16.88
N ASP A 48 13.08 9.00 16.95
CA ASP A 48 12.96 10.40 17.33
C ASP A 48 11.87 10.54 18.39
N ALA A 49 12.29 10.83 19.63
CA ALA A 49 11.37 10.94 20.75
C ALA A 49 10.56 12.24 20.74
N GLU A 50 11.04 13.30 20.07
CA GLU A 50 10.33 14.59 19.98
C GLU A 50 9.20 14.49 18.96
N GLU A 51 9.45 13.80 17.85
CA GLU A 51 8.47 13.58 16.77
C GLU A 51 7.64 12.31 16.94
N ASN A 52 7.86 11.55 18.02
CA ASN A 52 7.18 10.28 18.33
C ASN A 52 7.35 9.23 17.20
N ILE A 53 8.57 9.11 16.68
CA ILE A 53 8.95 8.15 15.65
C ILE A 53 9.75 7.02 16.27
N ARG A 54 9.43 5.78 15.89
CA ARG A 54 10.25 4.61 16.21
C ARG A 54 10.13 3.55 15.13
N LEU A 55 11.25 3.14 14.58
CA LEU A 55 11.40 2.06 13.61
C LEU A 55 12.33 1.01 14.22
N GLU A 56 11.83 -0.22 14.40
CA GLU A 56 12.64 -1.29 14.94
C GLU A 56 12.12 -2.67 14.58
N VAL A 57 13.02 -3.64 14.58
CA VAL A 57 12.63 -5.06 14.62
C VAL A 57 12.37 -5.45 16.07
N LEU A 58 11.11 -5.73 16.40
CA LEU A 58 10.66 -6.09 17.75
C LEU A 58 9.63 -7.23 17.67
N ASP A 59 9.81 -8.26 18.48
CA ASP A 59 8.91 -9.42 18.59
C ASP A 59 8.66 -10.15 17.25
N GLY A 60 9.70 -10.26 16.41
CA GLY A 60 9.64 -10.99 15.13
C GLY A 60 8.91 -10.23 14.02
N VAL A 61 8.73 -8.92 14.16
CA VAL A 61 8.16 -8.05 13.14
C VAL A 61 8.95 -6.74 13.05
N TYR A 62 8.90 -6.09 11.89
CA TYR A 62 9.34 -4.71 11.76
C TYR A 62 8.19 -3.77 12.16
N GLN A 63 8.36 -3.05 13.26
CA GLN A 63 7.39 -2.11 13.80
C GLN A 63 7.72 -0.70 13.35
N VAL A 64 6.68 0.01 12.92
CA VAL A 64 6.74 1.39 12.47
C VAL A 64 5.76 2.20 13.31
N GLN A 65 6.30 3.10 14.13
CA GLN A 65 5.55 4.12 14.85
C GLN A 65 5.91 5.48 14.24
N ALA A 66 4.87 6.23 13.87
CA ALA A 66 5.01 7.58 13.33
C ALA A 66 4.11 8.54 14.13
N GLY A 67 4.61 9.74 14.38
CA GLY A 67 3.79 10.87 14.83
C GLY A 67 2.97 11.48 13.70
N ASP A 68 2.34 12.61 13.97
CA ASP A 68 1.54 13.38 12.98
C ASP A 68 2.44 14.32 12.16
N ILE A 69 3.39 13.74 11.44
CA ILE A 69 4.47 14.45 10.72
C ILE A 69 4.58 14.06 9.24
N GLY A 70 3.66 13.24 8.75
CA GLY A 70 3.68 12.72 7.37
C GLY A 70 4.17 11.27 7.29
N TYR A 71 4.70 10.90 6.13
CA TYR A 71 5.16 9.54 5.88
C TYR A 71 6.52 9.32 6.53
N ILE A 72 6.66 8.21 7.24
CA ILE A 72 7.94 7.66 7.69
C ILE A 72 8.12 6.30 7.02
N TRP A 73 9.35 6.00 6.65
CA TRP A 73 9.75 4.76 6.01
C TRP A 73 11.04 4.26 6.65
N GLY A 74 11.33 2.99 6.45
CA GLY A 74 12.69 2.48 6.68
C GLY A 74 13.07 1.52 5.59
N LEU A 75 14.35 1.51 5.24
CA LEU A 75 14.90 0.80 4.10
C LEU A 75 15.78 -0.36 4.54
N ASN A 76 16.01 -1.29 3.62
CA ASN A 76 17.17 -2.16 3.70
C ASN A 76 18.28 -1.65 2.80
N ASP A 77 19.47 -2.19 3.02
CA ASP A 77 20.67 -1.84 2.25
C ASP A 77 20.74 -2.53 0.88
N GLN A 78 19.61 -3.05 0.36
CA GLN A 78 19.59 -3.80 -0.90
C GLN A 78 18.83 -3.06 -1.99
N GLU A 79 19.54 -2.76 -3.08
CA GLU A 79 18.96 -2.17 -4.26
C GLU A 79 18.44 -3.22 -5.24
N HIS A 80 17.23 -2.99 -5.74
CA HIS A 80 16.58 -3.85 -6.72
C HIS A 80 15.93 -3.02 -7.83
N SER A 81 16.10 -3.43 -9.10
CA SER A 81 15.53 -2.73 -10.25
C SER A 81 14.11 -3.18 -10.57
N ASN A 82 13.94 -4.49 -10.79
CA ASN A 82 12.67 -5.16 -11.00
C ASN A 82 12.39 -6.10 -9.83
N VAL A 83 11.31 -5.84 -9.10
CA VAL A 83 10.98 -6.59 -7.89
C VAL A 83 9.48 -6.81 -7.77
N VAL A 84 9.10 -7.97 -7.24
CA VAL A 84 7.78 -8.23 -6.69
C VAL A 84 7.97 -8.45 -5.21
N MET A 85 7.37 -7.59 -4.40
CA MET A 85 7.45 -7.65 -2.94
C MET A 85 6.10 -8.11 -2.42
N GLU A 86 6.10 -9.04 -1.47
CA GLU A 86 4.90 -9.47 -0.76
C GLU A 86 5.15 -9.36 0.74
N VAL A 87 4.30 -8.58 1.42
CA VAL A 87 4.46 -8.26 2.85
C VAL A 87 3.14 -8.50 3.57
N SER A 88 3.23 -9.18 4.71
CA SER A 88 2.14 -9.30 5.67
C SER A 88 2.20 -8.12 6.64
N ALA A 89 1.19 -7.27 6.64
CA ALA A 89 1.13 -6.07 7.48
C ALA A 89 -0.25 -5.88 8.12
N ASN A 90 -0.28 -5.26 9.30
CA ASN A 90 -1.48 -4.73 9.92
C ASN A 90 -1.13 -3.44 10.64
N GLN A 91 -2.02 -2.45 10.59
CA GLN A 91 -1.88 -1.32 11.50
C GLN A 91 -2.20 -1.73 12.94
N LEU A 92 -1.60 -1.01 13.89
CA LEU A 92 -1.90 -1.12 15.32
C LEU A 92 -2.63 0.12 15.86
N SER A 93 -2.70 1.18 15.05
CA SER A 93 -3.39 2.43 15.38
C SER A 93 -4.90 2.21 15.50
N ALA A 94 -5.51 2.94 16.43
CA ALA A 94 -6.96 3.08 16.54
C ALA A 94 -7.54 4.10 15.54
N PHE A 95 -6.69 4.93 14.93
CA PHE A 95 -7.08 5.83 13.85
C PHE A 95 -7.06 5.05 12.54
N GLU A 96 -8.24 4.87 11.94
CA GLU A 96 -8.39 4.07 10.71
C GLU A 96 -8.02 4.84 9.44
N ASP A 97 -8.16 6.17 9.45
CA ASP A 97 -7.69 7.05 8.37
C ASP A 97 -6.17 7.28 8.50
N ASN A 98 -5.41 6.22 8.28
CA ASN A 98 -3.95 6.24 8.29
C ASN A 98 -3.41 5.30 7.21
N ALA A 99 -2.39 5.75 6.48
CA ALA A 99 -1.78 5.00 5.39
C ALA A 99 -0.58 4.16 5.88
N TYR A 100 -0.47 2.95 5.36
CA TYR A 100 0.70 2.09 5.54
C TYR A 100 0.90 1.20 4.32
N GLY A 101 2.12 0.73 4.10
CA GLY A 101 2.42 0.00 2.88
C GLY A 101 3.88 -0.34 2.69
N VAL A 102 4.24 -0.55 1.43
CA VAL A 102 5.61 -0.85 1.02
C VAL A 102 6.10 0.16 0.00
N MET A 103 7.40 0.46 0.05
CA MET A 103 8.06 1.32 -0.90
C MET A 103 8.94 0.49 -1.83
N CYS A 104 8.97 0.82 -3.12
CA CYS A 104 9.98 0.29 -4.06
C CYS A 104 10.71 1.44 -4.74
N ARG A 105 11.93 1.17 -5.21
CA ARG A 105 12.82 2.17 -5.85
C ARG A 105 13.04 3.39 -4.96
N ALA A 106 13.21 3.14 -3.67
CA ALA A 106 13.67 4.15 -2.74
C ALA A 106 15.02 4.70 -3.24
N ASP A 107 15.18 6.02 -3.23
CA ASP A 107 16.48 6.61 -3.55
C ASP A 107 17.50 6.29 -2.45
N THR A 108 18.73 5.98 -2.87
CA THR A 108 19.83 5.62 -1.96
C THR A 108 20.23 6.73 -0.99
N SER A 109 19.84 7.98 -1.25
CA SER A 109 20.00 9.10 -0.34
C SER A 109 19.00 9.11 0.82
N ASN A 110 18.05 8.17 0.83
CA ASN A 110 17.04 7.99 1.88
C ASN A 110 16.23 9.27 2.14
N ASN A 111 15.78 9.92 1.06
CA ASN A 111 15.14 11.24 1.09
C ASN A 111 13.62 11.21 0.88
N GLY A 112 12.99 10.03 0.80
CA GLY A 112 11.55 9.87 0.53
C GLY A 112 11.21 9.66 -0.94
N ASP A 113 12.18 9.81 -1.85
CA ASP A 113 11.95 9.54 -3.27
C ASP A 113 11.72 8.05 -3.49
N GLY A 114 10.65 7.70 -4.20
CA GLY A 114 10.32 6.31 -4.53
C GLY A 114 8.84 6.11 -4.84
N TYR A 115 8.43 4.85 -5.06
CA TYR A 115 7.01 4.51 -5.27
C TYR A 115 6.43 3.84 -4.03
N TYR A 116 5.27 4.33 -3.61
CA TYR A 116 4.56 3.89 -2.42
C TYR A 116 3.32 3.10 -2.83
N PHE A 117 3.16 1.94 -2.22
CA PHE A 117 2.02 1.04 -2.41
C PHE A 117 1.25 0.96 -1.10
N LEU A 118 0.22 1.79 -1.00
CA LEU A 118 -0.41 2.13 0.27
C LEU A 118 -1.80 1.51 0.39
N ILE A 119 -2.13 1.10 1.61
CA ILE A 119 -3.48 0.85 2.06
C ILE A 119 -3.76 1.68 3.31
N SER A 120 -5.04 1.88 3.62
CA SER A 120 -5.48 2.55 4.85
C SER A 120 -6.35 1.65 5.72
N GLY A 121 -6.35 1.92 7.02
CA GLY A 121 -7.17 1.19 8.00
C GLY A 121 -8.67 1.27 7.74
N ASP A 122 -9.15 2.32 7.09
CA ASP A 122 -10.56 2.50 6.72
C ASP A 122 -10.93 1.85 5.37
N GLY A 123 -9.96 1.21 4.70
CA GLY A 123 -10.16 0.32 3.57
C GLY A 123 -9.99 0.96 2.19
N TYR A 124 -9.05 1.90 2.07
CA TYR A 124 -8.65 2.50 0.80
C TYR A 124 -7.25 2.03 0.40
N TYR A 125 -6.93 2.18 -0.89
CA TYR A 125 -5.61 1.93 -1.45
C TYR A 125 -5.19 3.05 -2.39
N SER A 126 -3.87 3.20 -2.58
CA SER A 126 -3.27 4.11 -3.56
C SER A 126 -1.92 3.58 -4.04
N ILE A 127 -1.54 3.95 -5.27
CA ILE A 127 -0.16 3.91 -5.74
C ILE A 127 0.28 5.37 -5.83
N ALA A 128 1.38 5.71 -5.18
CA ALA A 128 1.89 7.08 -5.10
C ALA A 128 3.37 7.16 -5.43
N LYS A 129 3.84 8.36 -5.75
CA LYS A 129 5.25 8.71 -5.93
C LYS A 129 5.64 9.70 -4.84
N GLY A 130 6.72 9.40 -4.11
CA GLY A 130 7.38 10.36 -3.25
C GLY A 130 8.41 11.17 -4.01
N GLU A 131 8.44 12.46 -3.73
CA GLU A 131 9.45 13.43 -4.18
C GLU A 131 9.81 14.30 -2.97
N GLY A 132 10.74 13.82 -2.14
CA GLY A 132 11.01 14.37 -0.81
C GLY A 132 9.87 14.11 0.17
N ASP A 133 9.40 15.19 0.80
CA ASP A 133 8.27 15.16 1.73
C ASP A 133 6.90 15.04 1.03
N ASP A 134 6.85 15.21 -0.29
CA ASP A 134 5.61 15.20 -1.07
C ASP A 134 5.30 13.81 -1.61
N VAL A 135 4.22 13.17 -1.12
CA VAL A 135 3.73 11.88 -1.61
C VAL A 135 2.44 12.08 -2.42
N ASN A 136 2.58 12.03 -3.75
CA ASN A 136 1.52 12.33 -4.70
C ASN A 136 0.92 11.05 -5.31
N SER A 137 -0.41 10.95 -5.33
CA SER A 137 -1.10 9.80 -5.92
C SER A 137 -0.89 9.72 -7.44
N ILE A 138 -0.40 8.58 -7.92
CA ILE A 138 -0.48 8.16 -9.33
C ILE A 138 -1.84 7.51 -9.58
N VAL A 139 -2.30 6.73 -8.61
CA VAL A 139 -3.65 6.19 -8.52
C VAL A 139 -4.33 6.81 -7.30
N ASP A 140 -5.40 7.56 -7.54
CA ASP A 140 -6.19 8.19 -6.48
C ASP A 140 -6.69 7.17 -5.44
N TRP A 141 -6.75 7.61 -4.18
CA TRP A 141 -7.27 6.82 -3.08
C TRP A 141 -8.65 6.25 -3.39
N THR A 142 -8.73 4.92 -3.49
CA THR A 142 -9.94 4.21 -3.90
C THR A 142 -10.32 3.17 -2.84
N SER A 143 -11.59 3.11 -2.48
CA SER A 143 -12.07 2.13 -1.49
C SER A 143 -12.17 0.72 -2.09
N SER A 144 -11.85 -0.31 -1.28
CA SER A 144 -12.00 -1.70 -1.66
C SER A 144 -12.43 -2.56 -0.47
N SER A 145 -13.42 -3.44 -0.70
CA SER A 145 -13.85 -4.42 0.30
C SER A 145 -12.86 -5.57 0.51
N ALA A 146 -11.82 -5.66 -0.34
CA ALA A 146 -10.76 -6.66 -0.17
C ALA A 146 -9.79 -6.32 0.96
N ILE A 147 -9.79 -5.09 1.45
CA ILE A 147 -8.89 -4.61 2.51
C ILE A 147 -9.55 -4.87 3.87
N ASN A 148 -8.84 -5.62 4.72
CA ASN A 148 -9.27 -5.83 6.10
C ASN A 148 -9.05 -4.53 6.87
N LYS A 149 -10.13 -3.98 7.41
CA LYS A 149 -10.15 -2.69 8.11
C LYS A 149 -9.63 -2.77 9.54
N GLY A 150 -9.33 -1.61 10.12
CA GLY A 150 -8.82 -1.47 11.48
C GLY A 150 -7.51 -2.23 11.65
N THR A 151 -7.41 -3.05 12.69
CA THR A 151 -6.21 -3.86 12.98
C THR A 151 -6.17 -5.19 12.21
N GLY A 152 -6.98 -5.34 11.18
CA GLY A 152 -7.00 -6.52 10.32
C GLY A 152 -5.67 -6.72 9.59
N LYS A 153 -5.21 -7.98 9.51
CA LYS A 153 -4.03 -8.35 8.75
C LYS A 153 -4.31 -8.33 7.24
N ASN A 154 -3.43 -7.71 6.48
CA ASN A 154 -3.45 -7.66 5.03
C ASN A 154 -2.15 -8.22 4.46
N THR A 155 -2.24 -8.94 3.34
CA THR A 155 -1.07 -9.24 2.50
C THR A 155 -1.05 -8.21 1.37
N ILE A 156 0.01 -7.41 1.33
CA ILE A 156 0.25 -6.39 0.31
C ILE A 156 1.27 -6.96 -0.67
N ARG A 157 0.93 -7.01 -1.96
CA ARG A 157 1.88 -7.32 -3.02
C ARG A 157 2.05 -6.14 -3.95
N ALA A 158 3.28 -5.63 -4.02
CA ALA A 158 3.70 -4.55 -4.90
C ALA A 158 4.58 -5.11 -6.02
N VAL A 159 4.28 -4.73 -7.25
CA VAL A 159 5.05 -5.09 -8.45
C VAL A 159 5.67 -3.83 -9.01
N CYS A 160 6.99 -3.81 -9.14
CA CYS A 160 7.76 -2.73 -9.75
C CYS A 160 8.66 -3.32 -10.83
N ILE A 161 8.24 -3.29 -12.09
CA ILE A 161 8.96 -3.91 -13.21
C ILE A 161 8.99 -2.96 -14.40
N GLY A 162 10.18 -2.47 -14.78
CA GLY A 162 10.28 -1.45 -15.84
C GLY A 162 9.51 -0.19 -15.43
N ASP A 163 8.62 0.33 -16.26
CA ASP A 163 7.72 1.43 -15.88
C ASP A 163 6.41 0.95 -15.22
N TYR A 164 6.22 -0.36 -15.05
CA TYR A 164 4.98 -0.94 -14.56
C TYR A 164 4.94 -1.02 -13.03
N LEU A 165 3.90 -0.44 -12.45
CA LEU A 165 3.58 -0.46 -11.03
C LEU A 165 2.23 -1.14 -10.83
N SER A 166 2.11 -2.14 -9.95
CA SER A 166 0.79 -2.68 -9.59
C SER A 166 0.67 -3.11 -8.14
N LEU A 167 -0.55 -2.95 -7.61
CA LEU A 167 -0.92 -3.25 -6.23
C LEU A 167 -1.94 -4.38 -6.18
N TYR A 168 -1.65 -5.37 -5.34
CA TYR A 168 -2.60 -6.38 -4.92
C TYR A 168 -2.71 -6.38 -3.40
N VAL A 169 -3.93 -6.58 -2.90
CA VAL A 169 -4.20 -6.73 -1.48
C VAL A 169 -5.04 -7.98 -1.27
N ASN A 170 -4.60 -8.87 -0.38
CA ASN A 170 -5.26 -10.15 -0.10
C ASN A 170 -5.59 -10.94 -1.39
N ASP A 171 -4.58 -11.04 -2.26
CA ASP A 171 -4.63 -11.69 -3.59
C ASP A 171 -5.62 -11.07 -4.60
N LYS A 172 -6.20 -9.91 -4.30
CA LYS A 172 -7.06 -9.16 -5.22
C LYS A 172 -6.29 -8.03 -5.88
N PHE A 173 -6.41 -7.92 -7.19
CA PHE A 173 -5.88 -6.79 -7.94
C PHE A 173 -6.63 -5.51 -7.55
N MET A 174 -5.88 -4.46 -7.16
CA MET A 174 -6.44 -3.17 -6.81
C MET A 174 -6.33 -2.21 -7.99
N ALA A 175 -5.10 -1.93 -8.45
CA ALA A 175 -4.82 -1.04 -9.55
C ALA A 175 -3.40 -1.26 -10.10
N ASP A 176 -3.16 -0.67 -11.27
CA ASP A 176 -1.84 -0.50 -11.83
C ASP A 176 -1.65 0.88 -12.45
N ALA A 177 -0.39 1.22 -12.71
CA ALA A 177 0.02 2.45 -13.35
C ALA A 177 1.29 2.23 -14.18
N ARG A 178 1.58 3.21 -15.05
CA ARG A 178 2.84 3.32 -15.78
C ARG A 178 3.50 4.63 -15.39
N ASP A 179 4.71 4.55 -14.85
CA ASP A 179 5.54 5.72 -14.55
C ASP A 179 7.00 5.43 -14.87
N SER A 180 7.63 6.35 -15.60
CA SER A 180 9.01 6.20 -16.09
C SER A 180 9.92 7.33 -15.65
N THR A 181 9.49 8.12 -14.65
CA THR A 181 10.32 9.21 -14.13
C THR A 181 11.44 8.71 -13.24
#